data_AF-R0L6G8-F1
#
_entry.id   AF-R0L6G8-F1
#
_cell.length_a   1.000
_cell.length_b   1.000
_cell.length_c   1.000
_cell.angle_alpha   90.00
_cell.angle_beta   90.00
_cell.angle_gamma   90.00
#
_symmetry.space_group_name_H-M   'P 1'
#
loop_
_entity.id
_entity.type
_entity.pdbx_description
1 polymer ?
#
loop_
_entity_poly.entity_id
_entity_poly.type
_entity_poly.pdbx_seq_one_letter_code
_entity_poly.pdbx_strand_id
1 'polypeptide(L)'
;MILRNPKLPGFELMIVWKIHIDEEGRTTPVLDLLTKVPEQVLERKMAPFENAPTCFRSMLLLFGIETAIENLIKVAGLEKSIPALLTRGSNFKSSFN
;
A
#
# COMPACT_ATOMS: atom_id res chain seq x y z
N MET A 1 0.82 6.48 13.78
CA MET A 1 2.24 6.47 13.36
C MET A 1 2.35 7.11 11.98
N ILE A 2 3.37 7.94 11.73
CA ILE A 2 3.58 8.58 10.43
C ILE A 2 4.89 8.06 9.83
N LEU A 3 4.84 7.63 8.58
CA LEU A 3 5.99 7.24 7.76
C LEU A 3 6.22 8.33 6.70
N ARG A 4 7.45 8.82 6.62
CA ARG A 4 7.87 9.87 5.69
C ARG A 4 8.91 9.32 4.74
N ASN A 5 8.78 9.62 3.46
CA ASN A 5 9.82 9.26 2.50
C ASN A 5 10.84 10.40 2.39
N PRO A 6 12.13 10.18 2.74
CA PRO A 6 13.15 11.22 2.66
C PRO A 6 13.45 11.67 1.22
N LYS A 7 13.15 10.84 0.22
CA LYS A 7 13.36 11.14 -1.21
C LYS A 7 12.19 11.91 -1.85
N LEU A 8 11.00 11.81 -1.26
CA LEU A 8 9.79 12.47 -1.73
C LEU A 8 9.28 13.40 -0.63
N PRO A 9 9.89 14.60 -0.49
CA PRO A 9 9.45 15.58 0.50
C PRO A 9 7.96 15.90 0.26
N GLY A 10 7.16 15.77 1.32
CA GLY A 10 5.71 15.92 1.28
C GLY A 10 4.92 14.61 1.18
N PHE A 11 5.54 13.49 0.79
CA PHE A 11 4.84 12.20 0.79
C PHE A 11 4.76 11.61 2.20
N GLU A 12 3.55 11.51 2.74
CA GLU A 12 3.29 10.97 4.08
C GLU A 12 2.28 9.81 4.03
N LEU A 13 2.65 8.73 4.71
CA LEU A 13 1.78 7.59 4.98
C LEU A 13 1.49 7.54 6.47
N MET A 14 0.21 7.53 6.83
CA MET A 14 -0.20 7.55 8.23
C MET A 14 -0.91 6.26 8.60
N ILE A 15 -0.30 5.46 9.46
CA ILE A 15 -0.93 4.29 10.07
C ILE A 15 -1.73 4.76 11.28
N VAL A 16 -3.03 4.49 11.26
CA VAL A 16 -3.99 4.89 12.29
C VAL A 16 -4.63 3.66 12.92
N TRP A 17 -4.99 3.79 14.19
CA TRP A 17 -5.79 2.80 14.89
C TRP A 17 -7.23 3.30 14.94
N LYS A 18 -8.13 2.58 14.29
CA LYS A 18 -9.57 2.85 14.29
C LYS A 18 -10.25 1.89 15.26
N ILE A 19 -11.27 2.36 15.96
CA ILE A 19 -12.15 1.50 16.74
C ILE A 19 -13.45 1.41 15.96
N HIS A 20 -13.76 0.21 15.46
CA HIS A 20 -15.07 -0.09 14.93
C HIS A 20 -15.97 -0.52 16.09
N ILE A 21 -17.19 -0.02 16.14
CA ILE A 21 -18.17 -0.39 17.16
C ILE A 21 -19.37 -0.95 16.40
N ASP A 22 -19.77 -2.18 16.72
CA ASP A 22 -20.96 -2.79 16.14
C ASP A 22 -22.25 -2.31 16.83
N GLU A 23 -23.41 -2.75 16.33
CA GLU A 23 -24.72 -2.36 16.86
C GLU A 23 -24.94 -2.85 18.30
N GLU A 24 -24.27 -3.93 18.70
CA GLU A 24 -24.26 -4.46 20.07
C GLU A 24 -23.26 -3.75 20.99
N GLY A 25 -22.51 -2.78 20.48
CA GLY A 25 -21.52 -2.01 21.24
C GLY A 25 -20.18 -2.72 21.41
N ARG A 26 -19.92 -3.83 20.71
CA ARG A 26 -18.62 -4.49 20.73
C ARG A 26 -17.60 -3.67 19.95
N THR A 27 -16.44 -3.48 20.55
CA THR A 27 -15.35 -2.71 19.97
C THR A 27 -14.34 -3.62 19.28
N THR A 28 -14.13 -3.43 17.99
CA THR A 28 -13.07 -4.09 17.22
C THR A 28 -11.98 -3.09 16.85
N PRO A 29 -10.75 -3.25 17.37
CA PRO A 29 -9.63 -2.44 16.93
C PRO A 29 -9.18 -2.82 15.52
N VAL A 30 -9.01 -1.83 14.65
CA VAL A 30 -8.56 -2.01 13.27
C VAL A 30 -7.41 -1.08 12.97
N LEU A 31 -6.27 -1.65 12.59
CA LEU A 31 -5.16 -0.89 12.05
C LEU A 31 -5.44 -0.54 10.58
N ASP A 32 -5.27 0.72 10.21
CA ASP A 32 -5.55 1.19 8.85
C ASP A 32 -4.50 2.17 8.34
N LEU A 33 -4.42 2.33 7.02
CA LEU A 33 -3.49 3.24 6.36
C LEU A 33 -4.27 4.40 5.73
N LEU A 34 -3.92 5.63 6.13
CA LEU A 34 -4.36 6.85 5.49
C LEU A 34 -3.21 7.40 4.64
N THR A 35 -3.48 7.56 3.35
CA THR A 35 -2.57 8.22 2.42
C THR A 35 -2.87 9.72 2.45
N LYS A 36 -1.97 10.53 3.01
CA LYS A 36 -1.99 11.97 2.80
C LYS A 36 -1.05 12.27 1.65
N VAL A 37 -1.56 12.12 0.42
CA VAL A 37 -0.80 12.52 -0.77
C VAL A 37 -1.05 14.02 -0.99
N PRO A 38 -0.03 14.88 -0.95
CA PRO A 38 -0.20 16.27 -1.36
C PRO A 38 -0.62 16.32 -2.83
N GLU A 39 -1.56 17.19 -3.18
CA GLU A 39 -2.02 17.39 -4.58
C GLU A 39 -0.86 17.61 -5.56
N GLN A 40 0.23 18.22 -5.08
CA GLN A 40 1.45 18.51 -5.84
C GLN A 40 2.21 17.26 -6.34
N VAL A 41 1.95 16.09 -5.74
CA VAL A 41 2.58 14.80 -6.09
C VAL A 41 1.65 13.91 -6.92
N LEU A 42 0.36 14.26 -7.01
CA LEU A 42 -0.66 13.53 -7.76
C LEU A 42 -0.33 13.49 -9.26
N GLU A 43 0.30 14.55 -9.79
CA GLU A 43 0.76 14.61 -11.19
C GLU A 43 1.84 13.57 -11.52
N ARG A 44 2.55 13.05 -10.51
CA ARG A 44 3.68 12.14 -10.69
C ARG A 44 3.24 10.68 -10.55
N LYS A 45 2.38 10.20 -11.46
CA LYS A 45 1.99 8.76 -11.63
C LYS A 45 1.90 7.95 -10.33
N MET A 46 1.17 8.45 -9.32
CA MET A 46 0.97 7.73 -8.04
C MET A 46 -0.21 6.73 -8.06
N ALA A 47 -0.63 6.28 -9.25
CA ALA A 47 -1.66 5.25 -9.42
C ALA A 47 -1.50 3.99 -8.52
N PRO A 48 -0.27 3.54 -8.15
CA PRO A 48 -0.12 2.40 -7.23
C PRO A 48 -0.62 2.65 -5.79
N PHE A 49 -0.80 3.91 -5.38
CA PHE A 49 -1.10 4.26 -3.97
C PHE A 49 -2.60 4.46 -3.67
N GLU A 50 -3.47 4.52 -4.69
CA GLU A 50 -4.93 4.54 -4.48
C GLU A 50 -5.40 3.26 -3.76
N ASN A 51 -4.80 2.13 -4.11
CA ASN A 51 -5.09 0.82 -3.50
C ASN A 51 -4.24 0.52 -2.27
N ALA A 52 -3.32 1.41 -1.87
CA ALA A 52 -2.41 1.16 -0.75
C ALA A 52 -3.13 0.82 0.57
N PRO A 53 -4.24 1.49 0.96
CA PRO A 53 -4.99 1.11 2.15
C PRO A 53 -5.53 -0.32 2.08
N THR A 54 -6.07 -0.73 0.94
CA THR A 54 -6.60 -2.09 0.74
C THR A 54 -5.48 -3.13 0.78
N CYS A 55 -4.37 -2.89 0.07
CA CYS A 55 -3.21 -3.77 0.10
C CYS A 55 -2.63 -3.91 1.51
N PHE A 56 -2.58 -2.82 2.28
CA PHE A 56 -2.14 -2.84 3.68
C PHE A 56 -3.02 -3.73 4.54
N ARG A 57 -4.35 -3.64 4.41
CA ARG A 57 -5.29 -4.52 5.12
C ARG A 57 -5.07 -5.99 4.76
N SER A 58 -4.86 -6.31 3.49
CA SER A 58 -4.54 -7.69 3.07
C SER A 58 -3.22 -8.18 3.68
N MET A 59 -2.19 -7.33 3.72
CA MET A 59 -0.92 -7.68 4.37
C MET A 59 -1.05 -7.90 5.87
N LEU A 60 -1.86 -7.10 6.57
CA LEU A 60 -2.13 -7.29 8.00
C LEU A 60 -2.76 -8.68 8.26
N LEU A 61 -3.71 -9.08 7.42
CA LEU A 61 -4.38 -10.38 7.53
C LEU A 61 -3.47 -11.56 7.18
N LEU A 62 -2.61 -11.41 6.17
CA LEU A 62 -1.76 -12.49 5.67
C LEU A 62 -0.47 -12.67 6.47
N PHE A 63 0.16 -11.58 6.90
CA PHE A 63 1.51 -11.59 7.46
C PHE A 63 1.60 -11.10 8.91
N GLY A 64 0.51 -10.56 9.47
CA GLY A 64 0.50 -9.91 10.76
C GLY A 64 1.09 -8.49 10.74
N ILE A 65 1.02 -7.82 11.89
CA ILE A 65 1.27 -6.38 12.01
C ILE A 65 2.71 -6.01 11.67
N GLU A 66 3.69 -6.69 12.30
CA GLU A 66 5.11 -6.37 12.16
C GLU A 66 5.58 -6.49 10.71
N THR A 67 5.34 -7.66 10.10
CA THR A 67 5.71 -7.95 8.71
C THR A 67 4.99 -7.02 7.72
N ALA A 68 3.72 -6.68 7.96
CA ALA A 68 2.98 -5.76 7.09
C ALA A 68 3.59 -4.34 7.10
N ILE A 69 3.99 -3.86 8.27
CA ILE A 69 4.65 -2.54 8.40
C ILE A 69 6.03 -2.57 7.75
N GLU A 70 6.82 -3.62 7.97
CA GLU A 70 8.14 -3.76 7.34
C GLU A 70 8.03 -3.75 5.80
N ASN A 71 7.06 -4.50 5.26
CA ASN A 71 6.80 -4.53 3.82
C ASN A 71 6.31 -3.18 3.28
N LEU A 72 5.46 -2.46 4.02
CA LEU A 72 5.02 -1.13 3.64
C LEU A 72 6.20 -0.16 3.56
N ILE A 73 7.11 -0.18 4.52
CA ILE A 73 8.33 0.65 4.52
C ILE A 73 9.20 0.33 3.31
N LYS A 74 9.42 -0.96 3.02
CA LYS A 74 10.21 -1.39 1.85
C LYS A 74 9.62 -0.86 0.55
N VAL A 75 8.30 -1.00 0.35
CA VAL A 75 7.62 -0.55 -0.88
C VAL A 75 7.59 0.99 -0.97
N ALA A 76 7.30 1.68 0.13
CA ALA A 76 7.25 3.15 0.16
C ALA A 76 8.63 3.80 0.01
N GLY A 77 9.70 3.10 0.41
CA GLY A 77 11.10 3.51 0.23
C GLY A 77 11.70 3.11 -1.13
N LEU A 78 11.03 2.27 -1.90
CA LEU A 78 11.51 1.80 -3.19
C LEU A 78 11.29 2.86 -4.28
N GLU A 79 12.36 3.56 -4.64
CA GLU A 79 12.48 4.01 -6.03
C GLU A 79 12.61 2.74 -6.90
N LYS A 80 11.59 2.52 -7.75
CA LYS A 80 11.61 1.62 -8.90
C LYS A 80 12.42 0.33 -8.72
N SER A 81 11.85 -0.62 -8.01
CA SER A 81 12.05 -2.01 -8.40
C SER A 81 10.65 -2.56 -8.69
N ILE A 82 10.31 -2.50 -9.98
CA ILE A 82 9.27 -3.37 -10.52
C ILE A 82 9.83 -4.78 -10.28
N PRO A 83 9.18 -5.63 -9.45
CA PRO A 83 9.56 -7.02 -9.42
C PRO A 83 9.38 -7.55 -10.84
N ALA A 84 10.41 -8.18 -11.39
CA ALA A 84 10.42 -8.76 -12.74
C ALA A 84 9.30 -9.82 -13.00
N LEU A 85 8.35 -9.98 -12.08
CA LEU A 85 7.21 -10.87 -12.16
C LEU A 85 5.95 -10.23 -12.78
N LEU A 86 5.90 -8.91 -13.00
CA LEU A 86 4.78 -8.26 -13.70
C LEU A 86 5.02 -8.01 -15.21
N THR A 87 6.17 -8.41 -15.75
CA THR A 87 6.48 -8.31 -17.19
C THR A 87 6.42 -9.64 -17.94
N ARG A 88 5.73 -10.67 -17.41
CA ARG A 88 5.50 -11.93 -18.14
C ARG A 88 4.01 -12.13 -18.44
N GLY A 89 3.48 -11.23 -19.27
CA GLY A 89 2.12 -11.30 -19.77
C GLY A 89 2.03 -10.88 -21.24
N SER A 90 2.82 -11.49 -22.13
CA SER A 90 2.53 -11.53 -23.58
C SER A 90 3.68 -12.23 -24.31
N ASN A 91 3.56 -13.54 -24.54
CA ASN A 91 4.21 -14.25 -25.66
C ASN A 91 3.54 -15.63 -25.81
N PHE A 92 2.24 -15.62 -26.12
CA PHE A 92 1.61 -16.78 -26.74
C PHE A 92 1.64 -16.53 -28.25
N LYS A 93 2.69 -17.00 -28.91
CA LYS A 93 2.80 -16.99 -30.37
C LYS A 93 1.91 -18.13 -30.87
N SER A 94 0.65 -17.81 -31.20
CA SER A 94 -0.21 -18.73 -31.94
C SER A 94 0.28 -18.76 -33.38
N SER A 95 0.99 -19.83 -33.72
CA SER A 95 1.27 -20.19 -35.10
C SER A 95 0.01 -20.84 -35.67
N PHE A 96 -0.68 -20.16 -36.57
CA PHE A 96 -1.70 -20.78 -37.42
C PHE A 96 -1.01 -21.78 -38.36
N ASN A 97 -1.48 -23.03 -38.35
CA ASN A 97 -1.34 -23.97 -39.46
C ASN A 97 -2.49 -23.74 -40.44
#